data_AF-A0A1H6A2J1-F1
#
_entry.id   AF-A0A1H6A2J1-F1
#
_cell.length_a   1.000
_cell.length_b   1.000
_cell.length_c   1.000
_cell.angle_alpha   90.00
_cell.angle_beta   90.00
_cell.angle_gamma   90.00
#
_symmetry.space_group_name_H-M   'P 1'
#
loop_
_entity.id
_entity.type
_entity.pdbx_description
1 polymer ?
#
loop_
_entity_poly.entity_id
_entity_poly.type
_entity_poly.pdbx_seq_one_letter_code
_entity_poly.pdbx_strand_id
1 'polypeptide(L)'
;MLDYILQYKWAFFIGGEAVFWGSIVCFLLLRYVWNYRKLSKLFILLFLLSDLWMAAIGYLDYRRTGQFETFQWVILIFLAYALFFGRSDLRKLDAFIAVKTAKWWGIPDHELPPAEPKLSGTAHTRRELKNFTVHFVLYAAVTSVLIVVYGIVPEQSLPPEPSGPYAIRLALAGIVNHETAASVLKVWSLILAIDAAITLSYVIFPKKPDKTAASR
;
A
#
# COMPACT_ATOMS: atom_id res chain seq x y z
N MET A 1 16.05 -26.29 12.66
CA MET A 1 15.28 -25.06 12.97
C MET A 1 14.97 -24.24 11.73
N LEU A 2 15.97 -23.82 10.94
CA LEU A 2 15.72 -23.11 9.67
C LEU A 2 14.78 -23.88 8.71
N ASP A 3 14.94 -25.18 8.62
CA ASP A 3 14.11 -26.06 7.78
C ASP A 3 12.62 -26.01 8.16
N TYR A 4 12.33 -25.94 9.45
CA TYR A 4 10.98 -25.80 9.98
C TYR A 4 10.42 -24.40 9.67
N ILE A 5 11.22 -23.35 9.85
CA ILE A 5 10.81 -21.97 9.52
C ILE A 5 10.48 -21.84 8.03
N LEU A 6 11.30 -22.43 7.16
CA LEU A 6 11.11 -22.39 5.71
C LEU A 6 9.94 -23.27 5.26
N GLN A 7 9.70 -24.41 5.90
CA GLN A 7 8.53 -25.26 5.63
C GLN A 7 7.22 -24.53 5.94
N TYR A 8 7.17 -23.76 7.03
CA TYR A 8 6.00 -23.00 7.46
C TYR A 8 6.09 -21.51 7.10
N LYS A 9 6.88 -21.14 6.09
CA LYS A 9 7.15 -19.74 5.73
C LYS A 9 5.88 -18.90 5.51
N TRP A 10 4.84 -19.48 4.93
CA TRP A 10 3.53 -18.84 4.77
C TRP A 10 2.81 -18.58 6.10
N ALA A 11 2.91 -19.50 7.06
CA ALA A 11 2.33 -19.30 8.40
C ALA A 11 3.08 -18.20 9.17
N PHE A 12 4.41 -18.14 9.03
CA PHE A 12 5.21 -17.03 9.57
C PHE A 12 4.88 -15.69 8.93
N PHE A 13 4.61 -15.66 7.62
CA PHE A 13 4.15 -14.46 6.93
C PHE A 13 2.80 -13.99 7.47
N ILE A 14 1.80 -14.88 7.56
CA ILE A 14 0.48 -14.55 8.12
C ILE A 14 0.60 -14.09 9.58
N GLY A 15 1.46 -14.75 10.37
CA GLY A 15 1.74 -14.35 11.75
C GLY A 15 2.39 -12.96 11.83
N GLY A 16 3.33 -12.67 10.94
CA GLY A 16 3.95 -11.35 10.81
C GLY A 16 2.92 -10.26 10.48
N GLU A 17 2.02 -10.53 9.54
CA GLU A 17 0.90 -9.64 9.22
C GLU A 17 -0.04 -9.41 10.43
N ALA A 18 -0.36 -10.46 11.18
CA ALA A 18 -1.16 -10.33 12.40
C ALA A 18 -0.46 -9.46 13.45
N VAL A 19 0.86 -9.63 13.63
CA VAL A 19 1.68 -8.80 14.52
C VAL A 19 1.76 -7.36 14.01
N PHE A 20 1.85 -7.15 12.70
CA PHE A 20 1.81 -5.83 12.06
C PHE A 20 0.52 -5.09 12.43
N TRP A 21 -0.64 -5.70 12.14
CA TRP A 21 -1.94 -5.08 12.42
C TRP A 21 -2.17 -4.90 13.92
N GLY A 22 -1.82 -5.90 14.73
CA GLY A 22 -1.88 -5.83 16.18
C GLY A 22 -1.01 -4.70 16.75
N SER A 23 0.19 -4.51 16.21
CA SER A 23 1.12 -3.47 16.67
C SER A 23 0.60 -2.07 16.36
N ILE A 24 -0.01 -1.87 15.19
CA ILE A 24 -0.65 -0.60 14.83
C ILE A 24 -1.83 -0.30 15.77
N VAL A 25 -2.69 -1.28 16.01
CA VAL A 25 -3.84 -1.09 16.91
C VAL A 25 -3.36 -0.79 18.33
N CYS A 26 -2.43 -1.57 18.87
CA CYS A 26 -1.85 -1.32 20.19
C CYS A 26 -1.14 0.04 20.29
N PHE A 27 -0.41 0.45 19.25
CA PHE A 27 0.20 1.77 19.15
C PHE A 27 -0.84 2.88 19.34
N LEU A 28 -1.95 2.81 18.61
CA LEU A 28 -3.02 3.79 18.65
C LEU A 28 -3.74 3.78 19.99
N LEU A 29 -4.07 2.60 20.52
CA LEU A 29 -4.72 2.46 21.82
C LEU A 29 -3.86 3.04 22.94
N LEU A 30 -2.57 2.68 23.00
CA LEU A 30 -1.67 3.18 24.03
C LEU A 30 -1.45 4.69 23.93
N ARG A 31 -1.43 5.22 22.70
CA ARG A 31 -1.21 6.65 22.48
C ARG A 31 -2.44 7.50 22.79
N TYR A 32 -3.63 7.07 22.38
CA TYR A 32 -4.84 7.90 22.45
C TYR A 32 -5.80 7.53 23.58
N VAL A 33 -5.87 6.25 23.97
CA VAL A 33 -6.72 5.81 25.09
C VAL A 33 -5.95 5.95 26.41
N TRP A 34 -4.69 5.51 26.45
CA TRP A 34 -3.88 5.49 27.68
C TRP A 34 -2.82 6.60 27.79
N ASN A 35 -2.65 7.46 26.77
CA ASN A 35 -1.69 8.58 26.74
C ASN A 35 -0.21 8.20 27.02
N TYR A 36 0.18 6.93 26.83
CA TYR A 36 1.56 6.44 27.03
C TYR A 36 2.45 6.73 25.82
N ARG A 37 2.85 8.01 25.65
CA ARG A 37 3.64 8.49 24.50
C ARG A 37 5.03 7.82 24.33
N LYS A 38 5.61 7.27 25.40
CA LYS A 38 6.90 6.55 25.33
C LYS A 38 6.72 5.10 24.88
N LEU A 39 5.70 4.43 25.41
CA LEU A 39 5.42 3.02 25.12
C LEU A 39 4.88 2.82 23.71
N SER A 40 4.15 3.80 23.18
CA SER A 40 3.70 3.77 21.78
C SER A 40 4.88 3.69 20.80
N LYS A 41 5.99 4.40 21.05
CA LYS A 41 7.19 4.33 20.18
C LYS A 41 7.79 2.92 20.09
N LEU A 42 7.63 2.09 21.13
CA LEU A 42 8.08 0.70 21.12
C LEU A 42 7.29 -0.16 20.12
N PHE A 43 6.00 0.12 19.93
CA PHE A 43 5.17 -0.58 18.95
C PHE A 43 5.50 -0.22 17.51
N ILE A 44 5.98 1.00 17.23
CA ILE A 44 6.52 1.36 15.92
C ILE A 44 7.80 0.57 15.63
N LEU A 45 8.67 0.41 16.64
CA LEU A 45 9.89 -0.40 16.50
C LEU A 45 9.55 -1.88 16.29
N LEU A 46 8.56 -2.41 17.03
CA LEU A 46 8.09 -3.79 16.89
C LEU A 46 7.53 -4.05 15.49
N PHE A 47 6.73 -3.10 14.98
CA PHE A 47 6.25 -3.09 13.61
C PHE A 47 7.41 -3.20 12.61
N LEU A 48 8.40 -2.30 12.71
CA LEU A 48 9.55 -2.30 11.79
C LEU A 48 10.38 -3.59 11.90
N LEU A 49 10.52 -4.14 13.11
CA LEU A 49 11.22 -5.40 13.35
C LEU A 49 10.50 -6.60 12.71
N SER A 50 9.16 -6.58 12.69
CA SER A 50 8.35 -7.60 12.02
C SER A 50 8.63 -7.64 10.52
N ASP A 51 8.62 -6.48 9.84
CA ASP A 51 8.97 -6.41 8.41
C ASP A 51 10.40 -6.86 8.15
N LEU A 52 11.34 -6.47 9.01
CA LEU A 52 12.75 -6.84 8.88
C LEU A 52 12.96 -8.35 9.04
N TRP A 53 12.18 -8.99 9.92
CA TRP A 53 12.15 -10.43 10.10
C TRP A 53 11.57 -11.14 8.86
N MET A 54 10.49 -10.63 8.28
CA MET A 54 9.95 -11.15 7.02
C MET A 54 10.96 -11.05 5.89
N ALA A 55 11.68 -9.93 5.76
CA ALA A 55 12.77 -9.78 4.80
C ALA A 55 13.90 -10.80 5.05
N ALA A 56 14.24 -11.08 6.31
CA ALA A 56 15.26 -12.08 6.66
C ALA A 56 14.84 -13.50 6.25
N ILE A 57 13.59 -13.90 6.48
CA ILE A 57 13.08 -15.21 6.03
C ILE A 57 13.15 -15.31 4.50
N GLY A 58 12.73 -14.26 3.78
CA GLY A 58 12.81 -14.22 2.32
C GLY A 58 14.25 -14.39 1.82
N TYR A 59 15.21 -13.73 2.46
CA TYR A 59 16.64 -13.88 2.12
C TYR A 59 17.18 -15.29 2.43
N LEU A 60 16.80 -15.86 3.58
CA LEU A 60 17.22 -17.22 3.95
C LEU A 60 16.62 -18.28 3.01
N ASP A 61 15.38 -18.08 2.56
CA ASP A 61 14.74 -18.93 1.55
C ASP A 61 15.52 -18.89 0.24
N TYR A 62 15.88 -17.69 -0.25
CA TYR A 62 16.68 -17.51 -1.47
C TYR A 62 18.05 -18.19 -1.38
N ARG A 63 18.73 -18.04 -0.24
CA ARG A 63 20.05 -18.65 -0.01
C ARG A 63 20.01 -20.18 -0.05
N ARG A 64 18.86 -20.80 0.25
CA ARG A 64 18.69 -22.25 0.27
C ARG A 64 18.26 -22.80 -1.09
N THR A 65 17.25 -22.20 -1.70
CA THR A 65 16.69 -22.69 -2.97
C THR A 65 17.53 -22.26 -4.17
N GLY A 66 18.30 -21.18 -4.06
CA GLY A 66 19.07 -20.60 -5.16
C GLY A 66 18.19 -20.02 -6.28
N GLN A 67 16.87 -20.02 -6.09
CA GLN A 67 15.88 -19.52 -7.04
C GLN A 67 14.89 -18.59 -6.35
N PHE A 68 14.37 -17.65 -7.13
CA PHE A 68 13.35 -16.72 -6.67
C PHE A 68 11.96 -17.36 -6.69
N GLU A 69 11.58 -17.98 -5.57
CA GLU A 69 10.23 -18.51 -5.40
C GLU A 69 9.19 -17.40 -5.17
N THR A 70 7.92 -17.70 -5.45
CA THR A 70 6.76 -16.80 -5.24
C THR A 70 6.79 -16.08 -3.88
N PHE A 71 7.19 -16.78 -2.82
CA PHE A 71 7.27 -16.22 -1.47
C PHE A 71 8.20 -15.01 -1.38
N GLN A 72 9.35 -15.07 -2.04
CA GLN A 72 10.35 -13.99 -2.02
C GLN A 72 9.85 -12.77 -2.80
N TRP A 73 9.13 -13.00 -3.89
CA TRP A 73 8.46 -11.94 -4.65
C TRP A 73 7.40 -11.21 -3.85
N VAL A 74 6.58 -11.96 -3.10
CA VAL A 74 5.60 -11.35 -2.19
C VAL A 74 6.30 -10.47 -1.17
N ILE A 75 7.35 -10.96 -0.51
CA ILE A 75 8.12 -10.17 0.46
C ILE A 75 8.75 -8.92 -0.17
N LEU A 76 9.32 -9.03 -1.38
CA LEU A 76 9.92 -7.88 -2.07
C LEU A 76 8.89 -6.79 -2.36
N ILE A 77 7.70 -7.17 -2.82
CA ILE A 77 6.60 -6.21 -3.09
C ILE A 77 6.14 -5.56 -1.80
N PHE A 78 5.94 -6.33 -0.73
CA PHE A 78 5.57 -5.81 0.59
C PHE A 78 6.64 -4.87 1.16
N LEU A 79 7.92 -5.24 1.06
CA LEU A 79 9.03 -4.41 1.52
C LEU A 79 9.15 -3.12 0.71
N ALA A 80 8.99 -3.18 -0.61
CA ALA A 80 8.94 -2.00 -1.46
C ALA A 80 7.79 -1.08 -1.03
N TYR A 81 6.59 -1.62 -0.83
CA TYR A 81 5.45 -0.85 -0.34
C TYR A 81 5.75 -0.18 1.01
N ALA A 82 6.29 -0.94 1.98
CA ALA A 82 6.65 -0.42 3.30
C ALA A 82 7.67 0.73 3.24
N LEU A 83 8.66 0.66 2.34
CA LEU A 83 9.67 1.70 2.17
C LEU A 83 9.11 2.98 1.52
N PHE A 84 8.29 2.85 0.48
CA PHE A 84 7.73 4.00 -0.23
C PHE A 84 6.57 4.66 0.54
N PHE A 85 5.66 3.87 1.11
CA PHE A 85 4.41 4.33 1.69
C PHE A 85 4.35 4.27 3.22
N GLY A 86 5.14 3.41 3.86
CA GLY A 86 5.01 3.13 5.31
C GLY A 86 5.09 4.39 6.19
N ARG A 87 6.06 5.28 5.95
CA ARG A 87 6.17 6.53 6.74
C ARG A 87 5.02 7.52 6.48
N SER A 88 4.54 7.58 5.23
CA SER A 88 3.43 8.43 4.82
C SER A 88 2.14 7.98 5.51
N ASP A 89 1.88 6.69 5.45
CA ASP A 89 0.62 6.10 5.82
C ASP A 89 0.46 6.07 7.34
N LEU A 90 1.54 5.75 8.07
CA LEU A 90 1.55 5.87 9.52
C LEU A 90 1.27 7.30 10.00
N ARG A 91 1.81 8.31 9.31
CA ARG A 91 1.53 9.72 9.66
C ARG A 91 0.07 10.09 9.42
N LYS A 92 -0.51 9.67 8.28
CA LYS A 92 -1.91 9.93 7.94
C LYS A 92 -2.84 9.23 8.93
N LEU A 93 -2.56 7.96 9.24
CA LEU A 93 -3.31 7.17 10.20
C LEU A 93 -3.26 7.80 11.60
N ASP A 94 -2.07 8.20 12.05
CA ASP A 94 -1.88 8.88 13.33
C ASP A 94 -2.69 10.19 13.40
N ALA A 95 -2.64 11.02 12.37
CA ALA A 95 -3.40 12.26 12.30
C ALA A 95 -4.92 12.01 12.25
N PHE A 96 -5.39 11.04 11.47
CA PHE A 96 -6.80 10.67 11.36
C PHE A 96 -7.36 10.20 12.72
N ILE A 97 -6.63 9.33 13.40
CA ILE A 97 -7.05 8.82 14.70
C ILE A 97 -7.00 9.93 15.75
N ALA A 98 -5.99 10.81 15.73
CA ALA A 98 -5.91 11.96 16.63
C ALA A 98 -7.16 12.85 16.54
N VAL A 99 -7.58 13.21 15.31
CA VAL A 99 -8.79 14.01 15.10
C VAL A 99 -10.04 13.25 15.52
N LYS A 100 -10.14 11.95 15.18
CA LYS A 100 -11.31 11.14 15.50
C LYS A 100 -11.47 10.93 17.01
N THR A 101 -10.37 10.68 17.73
CA THR A 101 -10.40 10.60 19.20
C THR A 101 -10.68 11.96 19.81
N ALA A 102 -10.01 13.03 19.40
CA ALA A 102 -10.29 14.36 19.95
C ALA A 102 -11.79 14.76 19.81
N LYS A 103 -12.42 14.45 18.67
CA LYS A 103 -13.87 14.62 18.49
C LYS A 103 -14.71 13.74 19.39
N TRP A 104 -14.34 12.46 19.55
CA TRP A 104 -15.05 11.54 20.43
C TRP A 104 -15.00 11.96 21.90
N TRP A 105 -13.92 12.64 22.30
CA TRP A 105 -13.71 13.19 23.64
C TRP A 105 -14.30 14.61 23.82
N GLY A 106 -14.96 15.17 22.81
CA GLY A 106 -15.64 16.46 22.90
C GLY A 106 -14.70 17.68 22.90
N ILE A 107 -13.46 17.54 22.43
CA ILE A 107 -12.51 18.65 22.33
C ILE A 107 -13.02 19.65 21.28
N PRO A 108 -13.11 20.95 21.60
CA PRO A 108 -13.65 21.95 20.70
C PRO A 108 -12.76 22.15 19.46
N ASP A 109 -13.38 22.47 18.32
CA ASP A 109 -12.76 22.42 16.98
C ASP A 109 -11.46 23.25 16.82
N HIS A 110 -11.25 24.26 17.66
CA HIS A 110 -10.07 25.14 17.62
C HIS A 110 -8.84 24.55 18.32
N GLU A 111 -9.00 23.53 19.17
CA GLU A 111 -7.92 22.81 19.84
C GLU A 111 -7.60 21.46 19.18
N LEU A 112 -8.31 21.11 18.11
CA LEU A 112 -8.04 19.89 17.38
C LEU A 112 -6.62 19.93 16.79
N PRO A 113 -5.87 18.81 16.87
CA PRO A 113 -4.59 18.71 16.17
C PRO A 113 -4.82 19.03 14.69
N PRO A 114 -3.88 19.77 14.04
CA PRO A 114 -4.10 20.31 12.71
C PRO A 114 -4.50 19.19 11.76
N ALA A 115 -5.79 19.11 11.45
CA ALA A 115 -6.30 18.24 10.42
C ALA A 115 -5.63 18.66 9.13
N GLU A 116 -5.25 17.70 8.28
CA GLU A 116 -4.70 18.04 6.97
C GLU A 116 -5.59 19.11 6.31
N PRO A 117 -5.01 20.20 5.78
CA PRO A 117 -5.79 21.30 5.27
C PRO A 117 -6.78 20.74 4.25
N LYS A 118 -8.08 21.06 4.42
CA LYS A 118 -9.10 20.80 3.40
C LYS A 118 -8.76 21.68 2.21
N LEU A 119 -7.87 21.19 1.35
CA LEU A 119 -7.54 21.83 0.09
C LEU A 119 -8.84 21.86 -0.73
N SER A 120 -9.26 23.04 -1.15
CA SER A 120 -10.41 23.22 -2.05
C SER A 120 -9.92 23.72 -3.41
N GLY A 121 -10.67 23.43 -4.48
CA GLY A 121 -10.32 23.86 -5.83
C GLY A 121 -9.06 23.17 -6.39
N THR A 122 -8.23 23.95 -7.09
CA THR A 122 -7.07 23.48 -7.86
C THR A 122 -5.98 22.86 -7.00
N ALA A 123 -5.86 23.27 -5.73
CA ALA A 123 -4.91 22.70 -4.78
C ALA A 123 -5.26 21.25 -4.41
N HIS A 124 -6.55 20.91 -4.38
CA HIS A 124 -7.01 19.52 -4.19
C HIS A 124 -6.64 18.66 -5.39
N THR A 125 -6.97 19.12 -6.60
CA THR A 125 -6.65 18.41 -7.85
C THR A 125 -5.14 18.15 -7.99
N ARG A 126 -4.30 19.14 -7.64
CA ARG A 126 -2.83 18.97 -7.69
C ARG A 126 -2.32 17.95 -6.68
N ARG A 127 -2.94 17.86 -5.51
CA ARG A 127 -2.62 16.86 -4.49
C ARG A 127 -3.01 15.45 -4.95
N GLU A 128 -4.21 15.28 -5.48
CA GLU A 128 -4.68 14.01 -6.03
C GLU A 128 -3.78 13.53 -7.18
N LEU A 129 -3.42 14.42 -8.11
CA LEU A 129 -2.46 14.12 -9.17
C LEU A 129 -1.10 13.67 -8.62
N LYS A 130 -0.59 14.34 -7.57
CA LYS A 130 0.68 13.93 -6.94
C LYS A 130 0.58 12.55 -6.32
N ASN A 131 -0.51 12.25 -5.59
CA ASN A 131 -0.73 10.94 -4.99
C ASN A 131 -0.82 9.86 -6.07
N PHE A 132 -1.63 10.10 -7.12
CA PHE A 132 -1.75 9.22 -8.28
C PHE A 132 -0.41 8.98 -8.96
N THR A 133 0.41 10.03 -9.15
CA THR A 133 1.73 9.90 -9.78
C THR A 133 2.63 8.95 -8.98
N VAL A 134 2.60 9.02 -7.65
CA VAL A 134 3.40 8.09 -6.82
C VAL A 134 2.85 6.65 -6.94
N HIS A 135 1.52 6.45 -6.90
CA HIS A 135 0.93 5.13 -7.12
C HIS A 135 1.30 4.54 -8.48
N PHE A 136 1.23 5.37 -9.53
CA PHE A 136 1.56 5.01 -10.89
C PHE A 136 3.05 4.66 -11.05
N VAL A 137 3.95 5.48 -10.50
CA VAL A 137 5.40 5.22 -10.55
C VAL A 137 5.76 3.94 -9.80
N LEU A 138 5.17 3.70 -8.63
CA LEU A 138 5.40 2.45 -7.89
C LEU A 138 4.90 1.24 -8.69
N TYR A 139 3.68 1.31 -9.22
CA TYR A 139 3.12 0.25 -10.07
C TYR A 139 4.01 -0.03 -11.28
N ALA A 140 4.47 1.01 -11.97
CA ALA A 140 5.35 0.88 -13.13
C ALA A 140 6.71 0.27 -12.75
N ALA A 141 7.30 0.69 -11.63
CA ALA A 141 8.56 0.14 -11.13
C ALA A 141 8.44 -1.35 -10.79
N VAL A 142 7.43 -1.74 -10.01
CA VAL A 142 7.20 -3.15 -9.64
C VAL A 142 6.90 -3.98 -10.88
N THR A 143 6.04 -3.49 -11.78
CA THR A 143 5.71 -4.20 -13.03
C THR A 143 6.95 -4.39 -13.91
N SER A 144 7.82 -3.38 -14.01
CA SER A 144 9.08 -3.46 -14.76
C SER A 144 9.99 -4.55 -14.20
N VAL A 145 10.16 -4.61 -12.87
CA VAL A 145 10.94 -5.66 -12.21
C VAL A 145 10.34 -7.05 -12.49
N LEU A 146 9.02 -7.19 -12.37
CA LEU A 146 8.35 -8.46 -12.63
C LEU A 146 8.45 -8.91 -14.09
N ILE A 147 8.40 -7.98 -15.04
CA ILE A 147 8.62 -8.26 -16.46
C ILE A 147 10.05 -8.74 -16.71
N VAL A 148 11.05 -8.12 -16.10
CA VAL A 148 12.47 -8.53 -16.24
C VAL A 148 12.69 -9.95 -15.73
N VAL A 149 11.99 -10.32 -14.66
CA VAL A 149 12.19 -11.60 -13.97
C VAL A 149 11.44 -12.73 -14.65
N TYR A 150 10.15 -12.52 -14.91
CA TYR A 150 9.24 -13.57 -15.34
C TYR A 150 8.94 -13.52 -16.84
N GLY A 151 9.27 -12.40 -17.49
CA GLY A 151 8.88 -12.14 -18.87
C GLY A 151 7.42 -11.69 -18.98
N ILE A 152 7.09 -11.24 -20.19
CA ILE A 152 5.73 -10.86 -20.57
C ILE A 152 4.96 -12.14 -20.92
N VAL A 153 3.65 -12.14 -20.66
CA VAL A 153 2.78 -13.24 -21.08
C VAL A 153 2.93 -13.52 -22.58
N PRO A 154 3.17 -14.78 -23.01
CA PRO A 154 3.27 -15.10 -24.43
C PRO A 154 1.90 -15.02 -25.09
N GLU A 155 1.88 -14.68 -26.39
CA GLU A 155 0.63 -14.48 -27.15
C GLU A 155 -0.29 -15.71 -27.14
N GLN A 156 0.29 -16.90 -27.05
CA GLN A 156 -0.42 -18.18 -26.99
C GLN A 156 -1.26 -18.37 -25.71
N SER A 157 -0.91 -17.66 -24.64
CA SER A 157 -1.64 -17.69 -23.37
C SER A 157 -2.76 -16.65 -23.31
N LEU A 158 -2.86 -15.77 -24.32
CA LEU A 158 -3.98 -14.83 -24.43
C LEU A 158 -5.24 -15.60 -24.86
N PRO A 159 -6.42 -15.21 -24.38
CA PRO A 159 -7.69 -15.73 -24.90
C PRO A 159 -7.73 -15.64 -26.44
N PRO A 160 -8.24 -16.66 -27.15
CA PRO A 160 -8.28 -16.67 -28.61
C PRO A 160 -9.18 -15.56 -29.17
N GLU A 161 -8.87 -15.05 -30.36
CA GLU A 161 -9.81 -14.21 -31.13
C GLU A 161 -11.12 -14.98 -31.35
N PRO A 162 -12.33 -14.40 -31.11
CA PRO A 162 -12.66 -12.97 -31.08
C PRO A 162 -12.99 -12.45 -29.67
N SER A 163 -12.29 -12.91 -28.63
CA SER A 163 -12.56 -12.56 -27.21
C SER A 163 -12.51 -11.05 -26.86
N GLY A 164 -12.15 -10.17 -27.80
CA GLY A 164 -12.24 -8.72 -27.68
C GLY A 164 -10.96 -7.98 -28.07
N PRO A 165 -10.90 -6.65 -27.87
CA PRO A 165 -9.69 -5.86 -28.10
C PRO A 165 -8.47 -6.40 -27.34
N TYR A 166 -7.29 -6.27 -27.93
CA TYR A 166 -6.01 -6.71 -27.34
C TYR A 166 -5.82 -6.27 -25.88
N ALA A 167 -6.16 -5.02 -25.56
CA ALA A 167 -6.06 -4.49 -24.20
C ALA A 167 -6.90 -5.28 -23.17
N ILE A 168 -8.11 -5.71 -23.55
CA ILE A 168 -8.99 -6.52 -22.69
C ILE A 168 -8.41 -7.93 -22.54
N ARG A 169 -7.93 -8.51 -23.63
CA ARG A 169 -7.28 -9.84 -23.63
C ARG A 169 -6.05 -9.86 -22.72
N LEU A 170 -5.22 -8.82 -22.78
CA LEU A 170 -4.06 -8.65 -21.90
C LEU A 170 -4.47 -8.42 -20.43
N ALA A 171 -5.50 -7.63 -20.17
CA ALA A 171 -6.01 -7.43 -18.81
C ALA A 171 -6.54 -8.75 -18.19
N LEU A 172 -7.21 -9.58 -18.98
CA LEU A 172 -7.71 -10.89 -18.54
C LEU A 172 -6.61 -11.92 -18.35
N ALA A 173 -5.61 -11.96 -19.22
CA ALA A 173 -4.47 -12.88 -19.13
C ALA A 173 -3.50 -12.48 -18.01
N GLY A 174 -3.28 -11.17 -17.84
CA GLY A 174 -2.25 -10.60 -16.97
C GLY A 174 -1.01 -10.20 -17.78
N ILE A 175 -0.21 -9.29 -17.23
CA ILE A 175 0.94 -8.70 -17.94
C ILE A 175 2.17 -9.62 -17.92
N VAL A 176 2.31 -10.37 -16.82
CA VAL A 176 3.53 -11.11 -16.47
C VAL A 176 3.29 -12.61 -16.61
N ASN A 177 4.28 -13.35 -17.11
CA ASN A 177 4.21 -14.81 -17.29
C ASN A 177 4.44 -15.60 -15.99
N HIS A 178 3.69 -15.25 -14.94
CA HIS A 178 3.70 -15.95 -13.66
C HIS A 178 2.35 -15.79 -12.98
N GLU A 179 1.69 -16.90 -12.65
CA GLU A 179 0.26 -16.94 -12.26
C GLU A 179 -0.07 -16.03 -11.07
N THR A 180 0.72 -16.10 -10.00
CA THR A 180 0.47 -15.33 -8.78
C THR A 180 0.83 -13.86 -8.97
N ALA A 181 1.94 -13.56 -9.64
CA ALA A 181 2.35 -12.18 -9.93
C ALA A 181 1.36 -11.49 -10.87
N ALA A 182 0.87 -12.22 -11.89
CA ALA A 182 -0.19 -11.78 -12.78
C ALA A 182 -1.49 -11.51 -12.02
N SER A 183 -1.88 -12.38 -11.08
CA SER A 183 -3.10 -12.20 -10.28
C SER A 183 -3.02 -10.95 -9.39
N VAL A 184 -1.89 -10.75 -8.71
CA VAL A 184 -1.65 -9.54 -7.90
C VAL A 184 -1.67 -8.29 -8.78
N LEU A 185 -0.98 -8.31 -9.92
CA LEU A 185 -0.97 -7.18 -10.86
C LEU A 185 -2.35 -6.90 -11.45
N LYS A 186 -3.20 -7.89 -11.71
CA LYS A 186 -4.58 -7.66 -12.19
C LYS A 186 -5.39 -6.85 -11.18
N VAL A 187 -5.36 -7.26 -9.92
CA VAL A 187 -6.05 -6.54 -8.83
C VAL A 187 -5.48 -5.14 -8.69
N TRP A 188 -4.16 -4.99 -8.70
CA TRP A 188 -3.54 -3.68 -8.57
C TRP A 188 -3.79 -2.77 -9.78
N SER A 189 -3.81 -3.32 -11.00
CA SER A 189 -4.16 -2.58 -12.22
C SER A 189 -5.60 -2.07 -12.18
N LEU A 190 -6.53 -2.86 -11.62
CA LEU A 190 -7.91 -2.44 -11.40
C LEU A 190 -7.98 -1.27 -10.40
N ILE A 191 -7.27 -1.38 -9.27
CA ILE A 191 -7.17 -0.29 -8.28
C ILE A 191 -6.61 0.99 -8.93
N LEU A 192 -5.53 0.85 -9.71
CA LEU A 192 -4.91 1.96 -10.42
C LEU A 192 -5.86 2.61 -11.44
N ALA A 193 -6.65 1.80 -12.15
CA ALA A 193 -7.65 2.29 -13.11
C ALA A 193 -8.77 3.08 -12.40
N ILE A 194 -9.21 2.63 -11.23
CA ILE A 194 -10.17 3.34 -10.39
C ILE A 194 -9.57 4.67 -9.89
N ASP A 195 -8.35 4.64 -9.35
CA ASP A 195 -7.63 5.84 -8.90
C ASP A 195 -7.44 6.85 -10.05
N ALA A 196 -7.12 6.36 -11.25
CA ALA A 196 -7.00 7.20 -12.45
C ALA A 196 -8.35 7.85 -12.80
N ALA A 197 -9.45 7.08 -12.79
CA ALA A 197 -10.78 7.60 -13.06
C ALA A 197 -11.22 8.67 -12.03
N ILE A 198 -10.93 8.44 -10.74
CA ILE A 198 -11.18 9.41 -9.67
C ILE A 198 -10.36 10.68 -9.89
N THR A 199 -9.07 10.54 -10.20
CA THR A 199 -8.16 11.67 -10.43
C THR A 199 -8.59 12.49 -11.65
N LEU A 200 -8.92 11.82 -12.77
CA LEU A 200 -9.46 12.44 -13.98
C LEU A 200 -10.77 13.18 -13.71
N SER A 201 -11.65 12.62 -12.88
CA SER A 201 -12.89 13.28 -12.47
C SER A 201 -12.62 14.63 -11.81
N TYR A 202 -11.61 14.73 -10.93
CA TYR A 202 -11.22 16.00 -10.30
C TYR A 202 -10.49 16.98 -11.22
N VAL A 203 -9.89 16.50 -12.32
CA VAL A 203 -9.27 17.35 -13.35
C VAL A 203 -10.33 17.94 -14.26
N ILE A 204 -11.33 17.15 -14.67
CA ILE A 204 -12.40 17.58 -15.56
C ILE A 204 -13.45 18.42 -14.80
N PHE A 205 -13.78 18.03 -13.56
CA PHE A 205 -14.76 18.70 -12.71
C PHE A 205 -14.13 19.16 -11.39
N PRO A 206 -13.35 20.26 -11.39
CA PRO A 206 -12.74 20.77 -10.18
C PRO A 206 -13.80 21.20 -9.16
N LYS A 207 -13.66 20.75 -7.91
CA LYS A 207 -14.57 21.08 -6.82
C LYS A 207 -14.51 22.59 -6.55
N LYS A 208 -15.66 23.28 -6.62
CA LYS A 208 -15.71 24.74 -6.39
C LYS A 208 -15.13 25.09 -5.01
N PRO A 209 -14.33 26.16 -4.91
CA PRO A 209 -13.81 26.60 -3.62
C PRO A 209 -14.96 26.96 -2.68
N ASP A 210 -14.81 26.59 -1.40
CA ASP A 210 -15.78 26.91 -0.37
C ASP A 210 -15.72 28.43 -0.10
N LYS A 211 -16.82 29.14 -0.33
CA LYS A 211 -16.86 30.62 -0.30
C LYS A 211 -16.57 31.22 1.09
N THR A 212 -16.63 30.40 2.13
CA THR A 212 -16.37 30.76 3.53
C THR A 212 -14.89 30.96 3.87
N ALA A 213 -13.96 30.50 3.03
CA ALA A 213 -12.52 30.65 3.25
C ALA A 213 -11.93 31.95 2.64
N ALA A 214 -12.70 32.69 1.85
CA ALA A 214 -12.24 33.91 1.17
C ALA A 214 -12.60 35.22 1.93
N SER A 215 -13.20 35.13 3.12
CA SER A 215 -13.64 36.30 3.90
C SER A 215 -13.04 36.36 5.32
N ARG A 216 -11.85 35.80 5.54
CA ARG A 216 -11.07 35.98 6.77
C ARG A 216 -9.69 36.52 6.46
#